data_AF-A0A815ZWX3-F1
#
_entry.id   AF-A0A815ZWX3-F1
#
_cell.length_a   1.000
_cell.length_b   1.000
_cell.length_c   1.000
_cell.angle_alpha   90.00
_cell.angle_beta   90.00
_cell.angle_gamma   90.00
#
_symmetry.space_group_name_H-M   'P 1'
#
loop_
_entity.id
_entity.type
_entity.pdbx_description
1 polymer ?
#
loop_
_entity_poly.entity_id
_entity_poly.type
_entity_poly.pdbx_seq_one_letter_code
_entity_poly.pdbx_strand_id
1 'polypeptide(L)'
;MKQFIRYLISSNIGEVVCIFLTAALGLPESLIPVQLLWVNLVTDGLPATALGFNPPDLDIMERPPRNPKESLITPWLFFRYMAVGMRHGGQWTQPMALNFLIGTWCVLDFTTFSLFFLVYVGAGTVGASCWWYVSYHDGPLLSWTQLTHHFKCRGGGKEWEDIDCDVFDDPHPMTMALSVLVTIEMLNALNSLSENQSLVRMPPWINQYLLYAIALSMSLHMMILYVPMFNTVFQICPLTLEEWFAVLKISFPVILLDETLKFVARRYVDSKFHPTHDLPKTEEGSALHGVSYLFVLWSVYIAIIMYSPIFHTWEGFTHHPVGNMTTYTSTQHRNLDL
;
A
#
# COMPACT_ATOMS: atom_id res chain seq x y z
N MET A 1 14.09 -7.09 -15.76
CA MET A 1 15.07 -6.60 -14.75
C MET A 1 14.66 -5.29 -14.08
N LYS A 2 14.37 -4.21 -14.83
CA LYS A 2 13.95 -2.92 -14.22
C LYS A 2 12.73 -3.04 -13.29
N GLN A 3 11.73 -3.83 -13.70
CA GLN A 3 10.46 -4.01 -12.98
C GLN A 3 10.65 -4.62 -11.58
N PHE A 4 11.41 -5.72 -11.45
CA PHE A 4 11.64 -6.33 -10.14
C PHE A 4 12.41 -5.41 -9.18
N ILE A 5 13.38 -4.63 -9.69
CA ILE A 5 14.17 -3.72 -8.85
C ILE A 5 13.25 -2.62 -8.28
N ARG A 6 12.33 -2.12 -9.10
CA ARG A 6 11.36 -1.12 -8.65
C ARG A 6 10.37 -1.69 -7.65
N TYR A 7 9.90 -2.92 -7.85
CA TYR A 7 9.06 -3.64 -6.89
C TYR A 7 9.75 -3.74 -5.52
N LEU A 8 10.96 -4.30 -5.46
CA LEU A 8 11.69 -4.48 -4.20
C LEU A 8 12.01 -3.15 -3.51
N ILE A 9 12.37 -2.11 -4.27
CA ILE A 9 12.63 -0.78 -3.68
C ILE A 9 11.34 -0.16 -3.15
N SER A 10 10.21 -0.32 -3.85
CA SER A 10 8.92 0.19 -3.40
C SER A 10 8.47 -0.45 -2.09
N SER A 11 8.61 -1.78 -1.97
CA SER A 11 8.29 -2.55 -0.75
C SER A 11 9.08 -2.02 0.45
N ASN A 12 10.41 -1.96 0.31
CA ASN A 12 11.30 -1.45 1.36
C ASN A 12 10.95 -0.02 1.81
N ILE A 13 10.50 0.86 0.89
CA ILE A 13 10.09 2.22 1.29
C ILE A 13 8.78 2.18 2.10
N GLY A 14 7.81 1.35 1.73
CA GLY A 14 6.57 1.15 2.49
C GLY A 14 6.84 0.68 3.92
N GLU A 15 7.74 -0.29 4.09
CA GLU A 15 8.18 -0.78 5.39
C GLU A 15 8.84 0.31 6.26
N VAL A 16 9.74 1.10 5.66
CA VAL A 16 10.38 2.23 6.36
C VAL A 16 9.36 3.27 6.80
N VAL A 17 8.37 3.58 5.96
CA VAL A 17 7.30 4.52 6.31
C VAL A 17 6.43 3.95 7.44
N CYS A 18 6.13 2.66 7.44
CA CYS A 18 5.41 2.00 8.54
C CYS A 18 6.15 2.20 9.87
N ILE A 19 7.44 1.84 9.92
CA ILE A 19 8.25 1.97 11.14
C ILE A 19 8.32 3.44 11.59
N PHE A 20 8.51 4.36 10.64
CA PHE A 20 8.56 5.78 10.93
C PHE A 20 7.25 6.32 11.51
N LEU A 21 6.09 5.91 10.96
CA LEU A 21 4.78 6.34 11.44
C LEU A 21 4.47 5.79 12.83
N THR A 22 4.74 4.51 13.09
CA THR A 22 4.60 3.90 14.43
C THR A 22 5.42 4.66 15.46
N ALA A 23 6.69 4.93 15.16
CA ALA A 23 7.59 5.64 16.06
C ALA A 23 7.20 7.11 16.25
N ALA A 24 6.81 7.81 15.19
CA ALA A 24 6.44 9.22 15.23
C ALA A 24 5.15 9.47 16.03
N LEU A 25 4.20 8.51 15.99
CA LEU A 25 2.94 8.58 16.72
C LEU A 25 3.02 7.99 18.15
N GLY A 26 4.16 7.39 18.54
CA GLY A 26 4.31 6.76 19.86
C GLY A 26 3.44 5.50 20.03
N LEU A 27 3.13 4.82 18.93
CA LEU A 27 2.30 3.62 18.94
C LEU A 27 3.15 2.38 19.32
N PRO A 28 2.52 1.30 19.83
CA PRO A 28 3.19 0.03 20.00
C PRO A 28 3.78 -0.48 18.67
N GLU A 29 4.91 -1.19 18.75
CA GLU A 29 5.60 -1.72 17.58
C GLU A 29 4.64 -2.57 16.72
N SER A 30 4.38 -2.12 15.49
CA SER A 30 3.44 -2.82 14.61
C SER A 30 4.10 -3.97 13.84
N LEU A 31 5.42 -3.94 13.66
CA LEU A 31 6.19 -4.96 12.96
C LEU A 31 7.54 -5.17 13.64
N ILE A 32 7.92 -6.44 13.83
CA ILE A 32 9.21 -6.83 14.41
C ILE A 32 10.23 -7.06 13.28
N PRO A 33 11.54 -6.77 13.47
CA PRO A 33 12.57 -6.99 12.45
C PRO A 33 12.61 -8.41 11.86
N VAL A 34 12.28 -9.44 12.65
CA VAL A 34 12.26 -10.84 12.19
C VAL A 34 11.15 -11.06 11.15
N GLN A 35 10.00 -10.41 11.32
CA GLN A 35 8.89 -10.47 10.37
C GLN A 35 9.28 -9.78 9.05
N LEU A 36 9.87 -8.58 9.13
CA LEU A 36 10.35 -7.83 7.95
C LEU A 36 11.41 -8.59 7.17
N LEU A 37 12.32 -9.29 7.85
CA LEU A 37 13.33 -10.13 7.20
C LEU A 37 12.68 -11.26 6.41
N TRP A 38 11.64 -11.89 6.94
CA TRP A 38 10.89 -12.92 6.24
C TRP A 38 10.12 -12.38 5.04
N VAL A 39 9.47 -11.23 5.17
CA VAL A 39 8.74 -10.57 4.07
C VAL A 39 9.69 -10.28 2.91
N ASN A 40 10.78 -9.55 3.16
CA ASN A 40 11.73 -9.15 2.13
C ASN A 40 12.46 -10.34 1.47
N LEU A 41 12.81 -11.37 2.24
CA LEU A 41 13.62 -12.47 1.73
C LEU A 41 12.76 -13.52 1.01
N VAL A 42 11.64 -13.92 1.62
CA VAL A 42 10.85 -15.06 1.17
C VAL A 42 9.62 -14.59 0.43
N THR A 43 8.80 -13.77 1.08
CA THR A 43 7.46 -13.43 0.57
C THR A 43 7.55 -12.57 -0.69
N ASP A 44 8.43 -11.57 -0.71
CA ASP A 44 8.70 -10.71 -1.86
C ASP A 44 9.71 -11.30 -2.85
N GLY A 45 10.62 -12.14 -2.35
CA GLY A 45 11.63 -12.79 -3.18
C GLY A 45 11.04 -13.69 -4.27
N LEU A 46 9.95 -14.38 -3.96
CA LEU A 46 9.26 -15.28 -4.89
C LEU A 46 8.62 -14.50 -6.08
N PRO A 47 7.71 -13.51 -5.86
CA PRO A 47 7.18 -12.69 -6.95
C PRO A 47 8.27 -11.89 -7.70
N ALA A 48 9.28 -11.37 -6.99
CA ALA A 48 10.38 -10.63 -7.63
C ALA A 48 11.15 -11.51 -8.64
N THR A 49 11.37 -12.79 -8.30
CA THR A 49 11.98 -13.76 -9.21
C THR A 49 11.05 -14.07 -10.39
N ALA A 50 9.75 -14.20 -10.14
CA ALA A 50 8.75 -14.47 -11.17
C ALA A 50 8.57 -13.32 -12.18
N LEU A 51 8.70 -12.06 -11.74
CA LEU A 51 8.75 -10.88 -12.62
C LEU A 51 9.95 -10.91 -13.57
N GLY A 52 10.99 -11.70 -13.27
CA GLY A 52 12.09 -11.98 -14.18
C GLY A 52 11.67 -12.74 -15.44
N PHE A 53 10.56 -13.50 -15.37
CA PHE A 53 10.01 -14.31 -16.46
C PHE A 53 8.85 -13.62 -17.20
N ASN A 54 8.67 -12.30 -17.05
CA ASN A 54 7.69 -11.55 -17.81
C ASN A 54 7.95 -11.66 -19.32
N PRO A 55 6.90 -11.76 -20.17
CA PRO A 55 7.08 -11.75 -21.61
C PRO A 55 7.67 -10.40 -22.08
N PRO A 56 8.51 -10.42 -23.12
CA PRO A 56 9.09 -9.19 -23.66
C PRO A 56 8.04 -8.34 -24.37
N ASP A 57 8.21 -7.01 -24.31
CA ASP A 57 7.39 -6.07 -25.08
C ASP A 57 7.54 -6.37 -26.60
N LEU A 58 6.44 -6.37 -27.34
CA LEU A 58 6.43 -6.67 -28.79
C LEU A 58 7.23 -5.63 -29.61
N ASP A 59 7.31 -4.39 -29.14
CA ASP A 59 8.02 -3.27 -29.77
C ASP A 59 9.47 -3.13 -29.29
N ILE A 60 10.02 -4.11 -28.55
CA ILE A 60 11.37 -4.01 -27.99
C ILE A 60 12.46 -3.86 -29.06
N MET A 61 12.24 -4.44 -30.25
CA MET A 61 13.17 -4.40 -31.38
C MET A 61 13.05 -3.11 -32.21
N GLU A 62 11.97 -2.35 -32.05
CA GLU A 62 11.75 -1.06 -32.72
C GLU A 62 12.34 0.10 -31.91
N ARG A 63 12.58 -0.11 -30.62
CA ARG A 63 13.19 0.86 -29.72
C ARG A 63 14.71 0.94 -29.95
N PRO A 64 15.30 2.15 -29.97
CA PRO A 64 16.75 2.29 -30.10
C PRO A 64 17.48 1.69 -28.87
N PRO A 65 18.76 1.26 -29.02
CA PRO A 65 19.55 0.72 -27.91
C PRO A 65 19.57 1.65 -26.69
N ARG A 66 19.33 1.09 -25.50
CA ARG A 66 19.28 1.83 -24.25
C ARG A 66 20.58 2.60 -24.01
N ASN A 67 20.47 3.88 -23.65
CA ASN A 67 21.63 4.69 -23.30
C ASN A 67 22.22 4.19 -21.95
N PRO A 68 23.52 3.84 -21.86
CA PRO A 68 24.15 3.37 -20.62
C PRO A 68 24.08 4.37 -19.45
N LYS A 69 23.88 5.65 -19.73
CA LYS A 69 23.74 6.73 -18.73
C LYS A 69 22.30 6.90 -18.21
N GLU A 70 21.35 6.14 -18.72
CA GLU A 70 19.96 6.18 -18.26
C GLU A 70 19.82 5.40 -16.94
N SER A 71 19.74 6.11 -15.81
CA SER A 71 19.52 5.51 -14.49
C SER A 71 18.22 4.70 -14.45
N LEU A 72 18.19 3.62 -13.66
CA LEU A 72 16.97 2.82 -13.43
C LEU A 72 15.87 3.61 -12.70
N ILE A 73 16.29 4.56 -11.86
CA ILE A 73 15.49 5.57 -11.19
C ILE A 73 16.32 6.86 -11.33
N THR A 74 15.89 7.81 -12.16
CA THR A 74 16.64 9.06 -12.39
C THR A 74 16.08 10.17 -11.50
N PRO A 75 16.82 10.64 -10.46
CA PRO A 75 16.63 11.98 -9.87
C PRO A 75 16.74 13.08 -10.94
N TRP A 76 17.40 12.77 -12.05
CA TRP A 76 17.49 13.61 -13.23
C TRP A 76 16.18 13.72 -14.02
N LEU A 77 15.20 12.81 -13.87
CA LEU A 77 13.88 13.01 -14.48
C LEU A 77 13.14 14.14 -13.74
N PHE A 78 13.16 14.08 -12.40
CA PHE A 78 12.70 15.12 -11.49
C PHE A 78 13.43 16.47 -11.71
N PHE A 79 14.76 16.45 -11.79
CA PHE A 79 15.57 17.66 -12.01
C PHE A 79 15.47 18.20 -13.45
N ARG A 80 15.26 17.35 -14.46
CA ARG A 80 15.09 17.76 -15.86
C ARG A 80 13.72 18.38 -16.12
N TYR A 81 12.66 17.98 -15.40
CA TYR A 81 11.38 18.71 -15.44
C TYR A 81 11.48 20.10 -14.79
N MET A 82 12.18 20.22 -13.65
CA MET A 82 12.55 21.51 -13.05
C MET A 82 13.39 22.38 -14.00
N ALA A 83 14.41 21.81 -14.64
CA ALA A 83 15.34 22.55 -15.52
C ALA A 83 14.77 22.88 -16.91
N VAL A 84 13.86 22.07 -17.46
CA VAL A 84 13.13 22.37 -18.70
C VAL A 84 12.09 23.47 -18.48
N GLY A 85 11.48 23.51 -17.29
CA GLY A 85 10.64 24.64 -16.86
C GLY A 85 11.41 25.94 -16.69
N MET A 86 12.64 25.86 -16.17
CA MET A 86 13.50 27.03 -16.00
C MET A 86 14.07 27.57 -17.33
N ARG A 87 14.26 26.72 -18.35
CA ARG A 87 14.81 27.13 -19.67
C ARG A 87 13.80 27.80 -20.61
N HIS A 88 12.50 27.56 -20.41
CA HIS A 88 11.42 28.21 -21.18
C HIS A 88 10.82 29.44 -20.47
N GLY A 89 11.40 29.85 -19.33
CA GLY A 89 10.94 30.99 -18.53
C GLY A 89 11.22 32.37 -19.13
N GLY A 90 11.75 32.47 -20.35
CA GLY A 90 12.18 33.74 -20.95
C GLY A 90 11.14 34.45 -21.83
N GLN A 91 10.03 33.82 -22.22
CA GLN A 91 9.02 34.48 -23.05
C GLN A 91 7.62 33.88 -22.83
N TRP A 92 6.87 34.49 -21.92
CA TRP A 92 5.53 34.05 -21.56
C TRP A 92 4.49 34.76 -22.41
N THR A 93 3.83 34.02 -23.32
CA THR A 93 2.52 34.41 -23.86
C THR A 93 1.41 33.71 -23.07
N GLN A 94 0.28 34.40 -22.87
CA GLN A 94 -0.77 34.03 -21.90
C GLN A 94 -1.36 32.60 -21.99
N PRO A 95 -1.48 31.92 -23.15
CA PRO A 95 -1.99 30.54 -23.16
C PRO A 95 -0.95 29.47 -22.73
N MET A 96 0.34 29.82 -22.59
CA MET A 96 1.38 28.85 -22.17
C MET A 96 1.61 28.84 -20.66
N ALA A 97 1.28 29.90 -19.93
CA ALA A 97 1.37 29.95 -18.47
C ALA A 97 0.40 28.97 -17.80
N LEU A 98 -0.81 28.80 -18.36
CA LEU A 98 -1.79 27.83 -17.87
C LEU A 98 -1.31 26.38 -18.09
N ASN A 99 -0.74 26.07 -19.26
CA ASN A 99 -0.17 24.74 -19.54
C ASN A 99 1.08 24.44 -18.71
N PHE A 100 1.83 25.48 -18.30
CA PHE A 100 2.96 25.36 -17.38
C PHE A 100 2.50 25.21 -15.92
N LEU A 101 1.48 25.94 -15.49
CA LEU A 101 0.86 25.77 -14.17
C LEU A 101 0.21 24.40 -14.05
N ILE A 102 -0.55 23.95 -15.07
CA ILE A 102 -1.08 22.58 -15.16
C ILE A 102 0.07 21.56 -15.23
N GLY A 103 1.14 21.84 -15.96
CA GLY A 103 2.31 20.94 -16.03
C GLY A 103 3.07 20.82 -14.72
N THR A 104 3.23 21.92 -13.98
CA THR A 104 3.93 21.96 -12.69
C THR A 104 3.03 21.40 -11.59
N TRP A 105 1.73 21.69 -11.63
CA TRP A 105 0.71 21.03 -10.80
C TRP A 105 0.67 19.53 -11.05
N CYS A 106 0.60 19.08 -12.30
CA CYS A 106 0.48 17.66 -12.64
C CYS A 106 1.77 16.86 -12.33
N VAL A 107 2.95 17.50 -12.38
CA VAL A 107 4.23 16.90 -11.95
C VAL A 107 4.33 16.86 -10.42
N LEU A 108 3.94 17.93 -9.72
CA LEU A 108 3.81 17.93 -8.27
C LEU A 108 2.80 16.86 -7.83
N ASP A 109 1.66 16.75 -8.50
CA ASP A 109 0.68 15.68 -8.31
C ASP A 109 1.34 14.33 -8.51
N PHE A 110 2.04 14.04 -9.62
CA PHE A 110 2.62 12.71 -9.85
C PHE A 110 3.63 12.26 -8.77
N THR A 111 4.54 13.15 -8.33
CA THR A 111 5.45 12.84 -7.20
C THR A 111 4.71 12.77 -5.87
N THR A 112 3.74 13.64 -5.64
CA THR A 112 2.90 13.63 -4.43
C THR A 112 2.05 12.37 -4.37
N PHE A 113 1.55 11.89 -5.51
CA PHE A 113 0.69 10.71 -5.64
C PHE A 113 1.49 9.40 -5.51
N SER A 114 2.72 9.37 -6.01
CA SER A 114 3.65 8.25 -5.78
C SER A 114 4.12 8.18 -4.33
N LEU A 115 4.38 9.34 -3.70
CA LEU A 115 4.63 9.40 -2.26
C LEU A 115 3.37 9.04 -1.46
N PHE A 116 2.19 9.45 -1.91
CA PHE A 116 0.92 9.10 -1.28
C PHE A 116 0.66 7.59 -1.32
N PHE A 117 1.01 6.91 -2.42
CA PHE A 117 0.99 5.46 -2.50
C PHE A 117 1.90 4.83 -1.43
N LEU A 118 3.17 5.25 -1.34
CA LEU A 118 4.11 4.70 -0.37
C LEU A 118 3.72 5.01 1.09
N VAL A 119 3.20 6.21 1.31
CA VAL A 119 2.65 6.63 2.60
C VAL A 119 1.39 5.83 2.94
N TYR A 120 0.56 5.52 1.95
CA TYR A 120 -0.63 4.69 2.14
C TYR A 120 -0.25 3.26 2.54
N VAL A 121 0.76 2.65 1.91
CA VAL A 121 1.24 1.30 2.30
C VAL A 121 1.65 1.28 3.77
N GLY A 122 2.48 2.24 4.20
CA GLY A 122 2.90 2.34 5.60
C GLY A 122 1.75 2.68 6.55
N ALA A 123 0.93 3.67 6.21
CA ALA A 123 -0.19 4.12 7.04
C ALA A 123 -1.33 3.09 7.14
N GLY A 124 -1.59 2.32 6.08
CA GLY A 124 -2.56 1.23 6.09
C GLY A 124 -2.11 0.08 6.99
N THR A 125 -0.81 -0.21 7.00
CA THR A 125 -0.20 -1.23 7.87
C THR A 125 -0.31 -0.84 9.35
N VAL A 126 0.07 0.39 9.70
CA VAL A 126 -0.10 0.93 11.08
C VAL A 126 -1.57 1.13 11.43
N GLY A 127 -2.40 1.51 10.45
CA GLY A 127 -3.84 1.65 10.63
C GLY A 127 -4.52 0.33 10.97
N ALA A 128 -4.07 -0.79 10.40
CA ALA A 128 -4.58 -2.12 10.69
C ALA A 128 -4.27 -2.56 12.12
N SER A 129 -3.07 -2.29 12.63
CA SER A 129 -2.72 -2.56 14.03
C SER A 129 -3.52 -1.65 14.98
N CYS A 130 -3.65 -0.35 14.67
CA CYS A 130 -4.46 0.57 15.46
C CYS A 130 -5.94 0.20 15.49
N TRP A 131 -6.47 -0.27 14.36
CA TRP A 131 -7.87 -0.68 14.26
C TRP A 131 -8.20 -1.82 15.23
N TRP A 132 -7.27 -2.77 15.42
CA TRP A 132 -7.43 -3.82 16.42
C TRP A 132 -7.54 -3.26 17.85
N TYR A 133 -6.71 -2.27 18.20
CA TYR A 133 -6.72 -1.66 19.53
C TYR A 133 -7.97 -0.80 19.83
N VAL A 134 -8.46 -0.06 18.84
CA VAL A 134 -9.45 1.02 19.05
C VAL A 134 -10.87 0.61 18.65
N SER A 135 -11.00 -0.25 17.64
CA SER A 135 -12.28 -0.43 16.94
C SER A 135 -12.73 -1.88 16.80
N TYR A 136 -11.86 -2.86 17.06
CA TYR A 136 -12.23 -4.27 16.98
C TYR A 136 -13.14 -4.65 18.15
N HIS A 137 -14.23 -5.36 17.85
CA HIS A 137 -15.31 -5.65 18.82
C HIS A 137 -14.85 -6.59 19.94
N ASP A 138 -13.95 -7.53 19.64
CA ASP A 138 -13.31 -8.42 20.63
C ASP A 138 -11.98 -7.83 21.15
N GLY A 139 -11.62 -6.62 20.72
CA GLY A 139 -10.42 -5.90 21.13
C GLY A 139 -10.62 -5.04 22.38
N PRO A 140 -9.54 -4.42 22.89
CA PRO A 140 -9.56 -3.68 24.15
C PRO A 140 -10.25 -2.31 24.07
N LEU A 141 -10.68 -1.87 22.88
CA LEU A 141 -11.41 -0.63 22.62
C LEU A 141 -10.79 0.60 23.32
N LEU A 142 -9.48 0.75 23.16
CA LEU A 142 -8.70 1.81 23.80
C LEU A 142 -8.96 3.19 23.19
N SER A 143 -8.86 4.24 24.01
CA SER A 143 -8.83 5.62 23.49
C SER A 143 -7.50 5.92 22.81
N TRP A 144 -7.50 6.85 21.85
CA TRP A 144 -6.29 7.27 21.13
C TRP A 144 -5.18 7.79 22.05
N THR A 145 -5.55 8.48 23.13
CA THR A 145 -4.61 9.01 24.11
C THR A 145 -3.95 7.90 24.93
N GLN A 146 -4.69 6.85 25.27
CA GLN A 146 -4.13 5.67 25.92
C GLN A 146 -3.17 4.95 24.96
N LEU A 147 -3.59 4.68 23.72
CA LEU A 147 -2.75 3.96 22.74
C LEU A 147 -1.39 4.64 22.48
N THR A 148 -1.38 5.97 22.31
CA THR A 148 -0.14 6.75 22.08
C THR A 148 0.74 6.88 23.32
N HIS A 149 0.19 6.66 24.52
CA HIS A 149 0.91 6.73 25.79
C HIS A 149 1.05 5.38 26.48
N HIS A 150 1.10 4.29 25.71
CA HIS A 150 1.16 2.92 26.22
C HIS A 150 2.32 2.67 27.22
N PHE A 151 3.48 3.33 27.05
CA PHE A 151 4.61 3.24 28.01
C PHE A 151 4.26 3.66 29.45
N LYS A 152 3.22 4.49 29.65
CA LYS A 152 2.79 4.93 30.98
C LYS A 152 1.93 3.87 31.70
N CYS A 153 1.44 2.85 31.00
CA CYS A 153 0.59 1.82 31.58
C CYS A 153 1.28 1.12 32.76
N ARG A 154 2.54 0.68 32.59
CA ARG A 154 3.33 0.05 33.66
C ARG A 154 3.67 0.98 34.82
N GLY A 155 3.62 2.30 34.61
CA GLY A 155 3.83 3.31 35.65
C GLY A 155 2.62 3.55 36.55
N GLY A 156 1.44 3.05 36.15
CA GLY A 156 0.18 3.25 36.84
C GLY A 156 -0.41 4.66 36.68
N GLY A 157 -1.74 4.76 36.78
CA GLY A 157 -2.47 6.03 36.74
C GLY A 157 -3.98 5.81 36.71
N LYS A 158 -4.76 6.83 37.07
CA LYS A 158 -6.24 6.76 37.07
C LYS A 158 -6.84 6.46 35.68
N GLU A 159 -6.09 6.75 34.62
CA GLU A 159 -6.48 6.47 33.23
C GLU A 159 -6.28 4.99 32.82
N TRP A 160 -5.62 4.20 33.67
CA TRP A 160 -5.19 2.81 33.41
C TRP A 160 -5.77 1.81 34.42
N GLU A 161 -6.64 2.26 35.32
CA GLU A 161 -7.19 1.45 36.42
C GLU A 161 -8.08 0.30 35.92
N ASP A 162 -8.61 0.44 34.70
CA ASP A 162 -9.55 -0.48 34.05
C ASP A 162 -8.90 -1.37 32.96
N ILE A 163 -7.60 -1.23 32.68
CA ILE A 163 -6.94 -1.89 31.53
C ILE A 163 -5.77 -2.76 32.02
N ASP A 164 -5.70 -3.99 31.52
CA ASP A 164 -4.54 -4.86 31.71
C ASP A 164 -3.42 -4.46 30.74
N CYS A 165 -2.22 -4.14 31.26
CA CYS A 165 -1.10 -3.68 30.45
C CYS A 165 -0.49 -4.77 29.56
N ASP A 166 -0.80 -6.04 29.82
CA ASP A 166 -0.35 -7.18 29.00
C ASP A 166 -0.95 -7.14 27.58
N VAL A 167 -2.01 -6.36 27.36
CA VAL A 167 -2.63 -6.17 26.04
C VAL A 167 -1.70 -5.56 24.99
N PHE A 168 -0.71 -4.78 25.41
CA PHE A 168 0.26 -4.16 24.49
C PHE A 168 1.34 -5.14 24.01
N ASP A 169 1.48 -6.28 24.70
CA ASP A 169 2.40 -7.36 24.34
C ASP A 169 1.67 -8.46 23.50
N ASP A 170 0.41 -8.25 23.12
CA ASP A 170 -0.40 -9.19 22.34
C ASP A 170 0.07 -9.29 20.86
N PRO A 171 0.18 -10.51 20.28
CA PRO A 171 0.59 -10.72 18.88
C PRO A 171 -0.45 -10.36 17.80
N HIS A 172 -1.74 -10.19 18.12
CA HIS A 172 -2.78 -9.86 17.13
C HIS A 172 -2.53 -8.58 16.32
N PRO A 173 -2.25 -7.42 16.92
CA PRO A 173 -2.02 -6.18 16.16
C PRO A 173 -0.81 -6.28 15.22
N MET A 174 0.24 -7.01 15.63
CA MET A 174 1.40 -7.26 14.77
C MET A 174 1.04 -8.16 13.59
N THR A 175 0.19 -9.16 13.82
CA THR A 175 -0.26 -10.07 12.77
C THR A 175 -1.19 -9.38 11.75
N MET A 176 -2.04 -8.46 12.22
CA MET A 176 -2.87 -7.61 11.36
C MET A 176 -2.02 -6.74 10.44
N ALA A 177 -1.01 -6.06 10.99
CA ALA A 177 -0.06 -5.26 10.23
C ALA A 177 0.70 -6.12 9.20
N LEU A 178 1.29 -7.25 9.64
CA LEU A 178 2.03 -8.15 8.76
C LEU A 178 1.17 -8.68 7.61
N SER A 179 -0.08 -9.07 7.89
CA SER A 179 -0.99 -9.62 6.87
C SER A 179 -1.42 -8.55 5.86
N VAL A 180 -1.63 -7.30 6.29
CA VAL A 180 -1.87 -6.18 5.37
C VAL A 180 -0.66 -5.92 4.50
N LEU A 181 0.54 -5.84 5.06
CA LEU A 181 1.77 -5.64 4.31
C LEU A 181 1.96 -6.71 3.24
N VAL A 182 1.90 -8.00 3.62
CA VAL A 182 2.03 -9.12 2.68
C VAL A 182 0.97 -9.07 1.59
N THR A 183 -0.29 -8.80 1.95
CA THR A 183 -1.38 -8.73 0.97
C THR A 183 -1.16 -7.57 -0.01
N ILE A 184 -0.76 -6.41 0.49
CA ILE A 184 -0.43 -5.23 -0.33
C ILE A 184 0.70 -5.56 -1.31
N GLU A 185 1.78 -6.19 -0.85
CA GLU A 185 2.92 -6.51 -1.72
C GLU A 185 2.55 -7.52 -2.80
N MET A 186 1.70 -8.52 -2.50
CA MET A 186 1.22 -9.44 -3.53
C MET A 186 0.36 -8.73 -4.59
N LEU A 187 -0.47 -7.76 -4.19
CA LEU A 187 -1.23 -6.92 -5.13
C LEU A 187 -0.31 -5.97 -5.92
N ASN A 188 0.73 -5.44 -5.28
CA ASN A 188 1.75 -4.61 -5.91
C ASN A 188 2.61 -5.39 -6.91
N ALA A 189 2.84 -6.68 -6.67
CA ALA A 189 3.52 -7.57 -7.61
C ALA A 189 2.72 -7.73 -8.92
N LEU A 190 1.39 -7.83 -8.84
CA LEU A 190 0.50 -7.85 -10.01
C LEU A 190 0.57 -6.53 -10.78
N ASN A 191 0.59 -5.41 -10.06
CA ASN A 191 0.77 -4.09 -10.65
C ASN A 191 2.14 -3.95 -11.34
N SER A 192 3.18 -4.56 -10.77
CA SER A 192 4.54 -4.54 -11.33
C SER A 192 4.71 -5.40 -12.59
N LEU A 193 3.68 -6.15 -13.02
CA LEU A 193 3.66 -6.89 -14.29
C LEU A 193 3.94 -5.98 -15.48
N SER A 194 3.49 -4.73 -15.42
CA SER A 194 3.70 -3.77 -16.50
C SER A 194 3.84 -2.35 -16.01
N GLU A 195 4.78 -1.60 -16.61
CA GLU A 195 5.08 -0.22 -16.23
C GLU A 195 4.00 0.76 -16.72
N ASN A 196 3.53 0.58 -17.95
CA ASN A 196 2.64 1.55 -18.60
C ASN A 196 1.28 0.98 -18.97
N GLN A 197 1.15 -0.34 -19.07
CA GLN A 197 -0.12 -0.97 -19.42
C GLN A 197 -1.01 -1.10 -18.18
N SER A 198 -2.30 -1.01 -18.45
CA SER A 198 -3.38 -1.21 -17.48
C SER A 198 -3.54 -2.70 -17.18
N LEU A 199 -3.85 -3.07 -15.94
CA LEU A 199 -4.08 -4.47 -15.55
C LEU A 199 -5.32 -5.08 -16.26
N VAL A 200 -6.23 -4.22 -16.75
CA VAL A 200 -7.38 -4.60 -17.57
C VAL A 200 -6.94 -4.98 -18.98
N ARG A 201 -5.95 -4.28 -19.53
CA ARG A 201 -5.44 -4.51 -20.89
C ARG A 201 -4.44 -5.66 -20.93
N MET A 202 -3.63 -5.79 -19.89
CA MET A 202 -2.70 -6.90 -19.69
C MET A 202 -3.10 -7.67 -18.43
N PRO A 203 -3.95 -8.70 -18.58
CA PRO A 203 -4.44 -9.45 -17.44
C PRO A 203 -3.33 -10.24 -16.73
N PRO A 204 -3.52 -10.56 -15.44
CA PRO A 204 -2.47 -11.16 -14.61
C PRO A 204 -2.09 -12.60 -15.03
N TRP A 205 -2.95 -13.30 -15.78
CA TRP A 205 -2.67 -14.65 -16.30
C TRP A 205 -1.70 -14.70 -17.48
N ILE A 206 -1.20 -13.56 -17.96
CA ILE A 206 -0.12 -13.53 -18.96
C ILE A 206 1.16 -14.16 -18.41
N ASN A 207 1.49 -13.91 -17.14
CA ASN A 207 2.62 -14.54 -16.46
C ASN A 207 2.12 -15.55 -15.43
N GLN A 208 1.98 -16.81 -15.86
CA GLN A 208 1.59 -17.91 -14.97
C GLN A 208 2.58 -18.13 -13.83
N TYR A 209 3.88 -17.88 -14.06
CA TYR A 209 4.90 -17.99 -13.00
C TYR A 209 4.66 -16.97 -11.89
N LEU A 210 4.23 -15.76 -12.23
CA LEU A 210 3.89 -14.73 -11.23
C LEU A 210 2.68 -15.15 -10.39
N LEU A 211 1.65 -15.72 -11.02
CA LEU A 211 0.49 -16.23 -10.30
C LEU A 211 0.85 -17.37 -9.34
N TYR A 212 1.68 -18.32 -9.77
CA TYR A 212 2.16 -19.39 -8.90
C TYR A 212 3.04 -18.86 -7.77
N ALA A 213 3.89 -17.86 -8.04
CA ALA A 213 4.71 -17.23 -7.01
C ALA A 213 3.87 -16.50 -5.95
N ILE A 214 2.84 -15.75 -6.36
CA ILE A 214 1.90 -15.10 -5.44
C ILE A 214 1.12 -16.13 -4.63
N ALA A 215 0.60 -17.19 -5.28
CA ALA A 215 -0.11 -18.25 -4.58
C ALA A 215 0.79 -18.97 -3.56
N LEU A 216 2.06 -19.21 -3.91
CA LEU A 216 3.06 -19.79 -3.01
C LEU A 216 3.38 -18.85 -1.85
N SER A 217 3.60 -17.56 -2.10
CA SER A 217 3.83 -16.56 -1.05
C SER A 217 2.65 -16.45 -0.08
N MET A 218 1.41 -16.42 -0.59
CA MET A 218 0.21 -16.44 0.26
C MET A 218 0.07 -17.75 1.04
N SER A 219 0.45 -18.88 0.45
CA SER A 219 0.44 -20.17 1.14
C SER A 219 1.49 -20.22 2.26
N LEU A 220 2.68 -19.65 2.03
CA LEU A 220 3.72 -19.52 3.05
C LEU A 220 3.28 -18.57 4.17
N HIS A 221 2.56 -17.50 3.85
CA HIS A 221 1.96 -16.61 4.85
C HIS A 221 0.92 -17.35 5.71
N MET A 222 0.06 -18.17 5.10
CA MET A 222 -0.85 -19.02 5.88
C MET A 222 -0.09 -20.06 6.72
N MET A 223 1.00 -20.62 6.19
CA MET A 223 1.84 -21.56 6.93
C MET A 223 2.42 -20.92 8.19
N ILE A 224 2.92 -19.67 8.13
CA ILE A 224 3.48 -19.04 9.33
C ILE A 224 2.42 -18.74 10.40
N LEU A 225 1.16 -18.52 10.02
CA LEU A 225 0.05 -18.21 10.95
C LEU A 225 -0.57 -19.43 11.63
N TYR A 226 -0.66 -20.55 10.91
CA TYR A 226 -1.36 -21.74 11.40
C TYR A 226 -0.43 -22.79 12.01
N VAL A 227 0.88 -22.71 11.75
CA VAL A 227 1.85 -23.64 12.33
C VAL A 227 2.42 -23.05 13.62
N PRO A 228 2.19 -23.69 14.78
CA PRO A 228 2.53 -23.12 16.10
C PRO A 228 4.02 -22.88 16.29
N MET A 229 4.88 -23.64 15.61
CA MET A 229 6.33 -23.41 15.61
C MET A 229 6.68 -22.02 15.10
N PHE A 230 6.05 -21.55 14.01
CA PHE A 230 6.32 -20.24 13.44
C PHE A 230 5.68 -19.11 14.26
N ASN A 231 4.50 -19.34 14.86
CA ASN A 231 3.82 -18.39 15.74
C ASN A 231 4.71 -17.89 16.89
N THR A 232 5.46 -18.81 17.53
CA THR A 232 6.38 -18.45 18.62
C THR A 232 7.61 -17.66 18.14
N VAL A 233 8.13 -17.95 16.94
CA VAL A 233 9.32 -17.29 16.40
C VAL A 233 9.01 -15.89 15.89
N PHE A 234 7.86 -15.73 15.23
CA PHE A 234 7.44 -14.47 14.63
C PHE A 234 6.55 -13.63 15.55
N GLN A 235 6.15 -14.14 16.72
CA GLN A 235 5.21 -13.49 17.64
C GLN A 235 3.91 -13.11 16.92
N ILE A 236 3.27 -14.11 16.30
CA ILE A 236 2.05 -13.96 15.50
C ILE A 236 0.99 -14.98 15.94
N CYS A 237 -0.27 -14.69 15.64
CA CYS A 237 -1.43 -15.53 15.97
C CYS A 237 -2.30 -15.80 14.73
N PRO A 238 -3.13 -16.85 14.71
CA PRO A 238 -4.05 -17.09 13.60
C PRO A 238 -5.17 -16.05 13.55
N LEU A 239 -5.41 -15.47 12.37
CA LEU A 239 -6.50 -14.50 12.13
C LEU A 239 -7.84 -15.21 11.90
N THR A 240 -8.90 -14.60 12.42
CA THR A 240 -10.30 -14.92 12.13
C THR A 240 -10.71 -14.45 10.74
N LEU A 241 -11.83 -14.97 10.23
CA LEU A 241 -12.35 -14.56 8.92
C LEU A 241 -12.73 -13.08 8.87
N GLU A 242 -13.18 -12.49 9.99
CA GLU A 242 -13.54 -11.08 10.06
C GLU A 242 -12.33 -10.16 9.94
N GLU A 243 -11.24 -10.51 10.62
CA GLU A 243 -9.94 -9.84 10.51
C GLU A 243 -9.39 -9.95 9.08
N TRP A 244 -9.52 -11.12 8.45
CA TRP A 244 -9.15 -11.30 7.04
C TRP A 244 -9.93 -10.39 6.09
N PHE A 245 -11.23 -10.18 6.33
CA PHE A 245 -12.00 -9.22 5.54
C PHE A 245 -11.51 -7.77 5.75
N ALA A 246 -11.09 -7.41 6.96
CA ALA A 246 -10.48 -6.11 7.21
C ALA A 246 -9.14 -5.96 6.47
N VAL A 247 -8.28 -6.98 6.54
CA VAL A 247 -7.00 -7.04 5.81
C VAL A 247 -7.20 -6.83 4.31
N LEU A 248 -8.13 -7.56 3.70
CA LEU A 248 -8.43 -7.44 2.27
C LEU A 248 -8.96 -6.05 1.89
N LYS A 249 -9.83 -5.45 2.72
CA LYS A 249 -10.39 -4.12 2.45
C LYS A 249 -9.34 -3.01 2.53
N ILE A 250 -8.41 -3.09 3.49
CA ILE A 250 -7.29 -2.15 3.61
C ILE A 250 -6.28 -2.36 2.47
N SER A 251 -6.13 -3.57 1.94
CA SER A 251 -5.10 -3.86 0.93
C SER A 251 -5.56 -3.63 -0.51
N PHE A 252 -6.83 -3.87 -0.82
CA PHE A 252 -7.41 -3.71 -2.17
C PHE A 252 -7.14 -2.36 -2.89
N PRO A 253 -7.10 -1.20 -2.20
CA PRO A 253 -6.98 0.12 -2.84
C PRO A 253 -5.65 0.34 -3.54
N VAL A 254 -4.64 -0.45 -3.19
CA VAL A 254 -3.32 -0.45 -3.82
C VAL A 254 -3.42 -0.71 -5.33
N ILE A 255 -4.33 -1.58 -5.78
CA ILE A 255 -4.58 -1.81 -7.21
C ILE A 255 -5.14 -0.55 -7.86
N LEU A 256 -6.12 0.08 -7.22
CA LEU A 256 -6.78 1.27 -7.77
C LEU A 256 -5.82 2.45 -7.86
N LEU A 257 -5.04 2.67 -6.80
CA LEU A 257 -4.00 3.70 -6.75
C LEU A 257 -3.00 3.53 -7.89
N ASP A 258 -2.46 2.32 -8.09
CA ASP A 258 -1.49 2.08 -9.16
C ASP A 258 -2.10 2.19 -10.57
N GLU A 259 -3.32 1.68 -10.77
CA GLU A 259 -4.03 1.81 -12.05
C GLU A 259 -4.30 3.28 -12.40
N THR A 260 -4.58 4.13 -11.40
CA THR A 260 -4.73 5.56 -11.59
C THR A 260 -3.41 6.25 -11.92
N LEU A 261 -2.31 5.86 -11.27
CA LEU A 261 -0.96 6.35 -11.55
C LEU A 261 -0.55 6.03 -13.00
N LYS A 262 -0.79 4.79 -13.43
CA LYS A 262 -0.54 4.36 -14.81
C LYS A 262 -1.38 5.12 -15.82
N PHE A 263 -2.65 5.38 -15.51
CA PHE A 263 -3.53 6.16 -16.38
C PHE A 263 -3.03 7.61 -16.53
N VAL A 264 -2.66 8.25 -15.43
CA VAL A 264 -2.10 9.63 -15.44
C VAL A 264 -0.78 9.66 -16.21
N ALA A 265 0.11 8.69 -15.98
CA ALA A 265 1.40 8.59 -16.68
C ALA A 265 1.20 8.51 -18.22
N ARG A 266 0.34 7.61 -18.70
CA ARG A 266 0.03 7.47 -20.13
C ARG A 266 -0.49 8.77 -20.75
N ARG A 267 -1.34 9.50 -20.04
CA ARG A 267 -2.04 10.67 -20.61
C ARG A 267 -1.18 11.93 -20.61
N TYR A 268 -0.43 12.17 -19.54
CA TYR A 268 0.27 13.44 -19.30
C TYR A 268 1.78 13.40 -19.53
N VAL A 269 2.42 12.23 -19.43
CA VAL A 269 3.89 12.09 -19.58
C VAL A 269 4.27 11.72 -21.01
N ASP A 270 3.64 10.68 -21.58
CA ASP A 270 3.98 10.18 -22.93
C ASP A 270 3.57 11.17 -24.04
N SER A 271 2.51 11.96 -23.82
CA SER A 271 2.06 12.99 -24.77
C SER A 271 3.06 14.15 -24.95
N LYS A 272 4.03 14.32 -24.03
CA LYS A 272 5.02 15.40 -24.10
C LYS A 272 6.37 15.00 -24.70
N PHE A 273 6.65 13.70 -24.89
CA PHE A 273 8.01 13.23 -25.21
C PHE A 273 8.22 12.76 -26.65
N HIS A 274 7.16 12.46 -27.40
CA HIS A 274 7.23 12.16 -28.83
C HIS A 274 6.22 13.01 -29.62
N PRO A 275 6.64 14.13 -30.26
CA PRO A 275 5.88 14.69 -31.35
C PRO A 275 6.19 13.86 -32.61
N THR A 276 5.79 12.59 -32.65
CA THR A 276 5.86 11.81 -33.88
C THR A 276 4.65 12.16 -34.73
N HIS A 277 4.93 12.81 -35.86
CA HIS A 277 4.11 12.77 -37.05
C HIS A 277 3.51 11.36 -37.23
N ASP A 278 2.22 11.30 -37.57
CA ASP A 278 1.47 10.11 -37.99
C ASP A 278 0.77 9.26 -36.91
N LEU A 279 0.03 9.90 -36.00
CA LEU A 279 -1.15 9.27 -35.39
C LEU A 279 -2.43 9.86 -36.02
N PRO A 280 -3.37 9.03 -36.50
CA PRO A 280 -4.64 9.53 -37.00
C PRO A 280 -5.42 10.20 -35.86
N LYS A 281 -5.90 11.42 -36.13
CA LYS A 281 -6.79 12.20 -35.25
C LYS A 281 -8.14 11.48 -35.10
N THR A 282 -8.19 10.48 -34.26
CA THR A 282 -9.43 9.84 -33.84
C THR A 282 -9.21 9.36 -32.43
N GLU A 283 -9.58 10.18 -31.43
CA GLU A 283 -9.99 9.77 -30.08
C GLU A 283 -10.07 10.97 -29.09
N GLU A 284 -10.88 11.99 -29.40
CA GLU A 284 -11.37 12.91 -28.37
C GLU A 284 -12.44 12.24 -27.48
N GLY A 285 -13.10 11.18 -27.96
CA GLY A 285 -14.13 10.43 -27.24
C GLY A 285 -13.61 9.49 -26.15
N SER A 286 -12.44 8.85 -26.32
CA SER A 286 -11.94 7.85 -25.35
C SER A 286 -11.39 8.45 -24.05
N ALA A 287 -10.95 9.72 -24.09
CA ALA A 287 -10.44 10.44 -22.93
C ALA A 287 -11.50 10.67 -21.85
N LEU A 288 -12.75 10.96 -22.24
CA LEU A 288 -13.87 11.12 -21.33
C LEU A 288 -14.27 9.78 -20.70
N HIS A 289 -14.22 8.68 -21.48
CA HIS A 289 -14.48 7.32 -20.99
C HIS A 289 -13.42 6.83 -19.99
N GLY A 290 -12.13 7.15 -20.19
CA GLY A 290 -11.06 6.76 -19.27
C GLY A 290 -11.11 7.49 -17.92
N VAL A 291 -11.37 8.80 -17.93
CA VAL A 291 -11.55 9.59 -16.70
C VAL A 291 -12.83 9.18 -15.97
N SER A 292 -13.91 8.89 -16.72
CA SER A 292 -15.14 8.33 -16.17
C SER A 292 -14.91 6.96 -15.52
N TYR A 293 -14.10 6.08 -16.10
CA TYR A 293 -13.79 4.75 -15.54
C TYR A 293 -13.02 4.83 -14.22
N LEU A 294 -12.02 5.72 -14.10
CA LEU A 294 -11.33 5.92 -12.82
C LEU A 294 -12.26 6.50 -11.74
N PHE A 295 -13.10 7.46 -12.09
CA PHE A 295 -14.08 8.02 -11.16
C PHE A 295 -15.11 6.97 -10.72
N VAL A 296 -15.55 6.08 -11.63
CA VAL A 296 -16.39 4.92 -11.31
C VAL A 296 -15.65 3.93 -10.40
N LEU A 297 -14.38 3.61 -10.65
CA LEU A 297 -13.61 2.70 -9.78
C LEU A 297 -13.44 3.25 -8.37
N TRP A 298 -13.08 4.53 -8.23
CA TRP A 298 -12.96 5.19 -6.92
C TRP A 298 -14.31 5.31 -6.21
N SER A 299 -15.37 5.68 -6.92
CA SER A 299 -16.71 5.75 -6.33
C SER A 299 -17.26 4.39 -5.93
N VAL A 300 -16.99 3.32 -6.69
CA VAL A 300 -17.34 1.94 -6.31
C VAL A 300 -16.56 1.50 -5.09
N TYR A 301 -15.25 1.79 -5.02
CA TYR A 301 -14.45 1.50 -3.84
C TYR A 301 -14.91 2.26 -2.59
N ILE A 302 -15.15 3.57 -2.72
CA ILE A 302 -15.68 4.40 -1.63
C ILE A 302 -17.07 3.90 -1.22
N ALA A 303 -17.92 3.51 -2.18
CA ALA A 303 -19.21 2.89 -1.86
C ALA A 303 -19.04 1.57 -1.10
N ILE A 304 -18.15 0.67 -1.54
CA ILE A 304 -17.86 -0.59 -0.85
C ILE A 304 -17.39 -0.34 0.59
N ILE A 305 -16.54 0.68 0.80
CA ILE A 305 -16.13 1.07 2.15
C ILE A 305 -17.30 1.61 2.96
N MET A 306 -18.01 2.61 2.44
CA MET A 306 -19.13 3.30 3.10
C MET A 306 -20.28 2.35 3.46
N TYR A 307 -20.56 1.35 2.62
CA TYR A 307 -21.62 0.36 2.85
C TYR A 307 -21.15 -0.85 3.66
N SER A 308 -19.86 -0.95 4.01
CA SER A 308 -19.37 -2.03 4.85
C SER A 308 -19.41 -1.65 6.35
N PRO A 309 -19.78 -2.57 7.24
CA PRO A 309 -19.93 -2.29 8.68
C PRO A 309 -18.62 -1.85 9.36
N ILE A 310 -17.46 -2.05 8.74
CA ILE A 310 -16.17 -1.53 9.22
C ILE A 310 -16.16 0.00 9.20
N PHE A 311 -16.75 0.66 8.21
CA PHE A 311 -16.74 2.13 8.17
C PHE A 311 -17.57 2.75 9.32
N HIS A 312 -18.66 2.10 9.72
CA HIS A 312 -19.41 2.48 10.93
C HIS A 312 -18.61 2.32 12.24
N THR A 313 -17.60 1.43 12.28
CA THR A 313 -16.67 1.36 13.43
C THR A 313 -15.62 2.48 13.44
N TRP A 314 -15.30 3.06 12.27
CA TRP A 314 -14.37 4.19 12.15
C TRP A 314 -14.99 5.55 12.53
N GLU A 315 -16.32 5.72 12.46
CA GLU A 315 -17.00 6.93 12.98
C GLU A 315 -16.90 7.07 14.51
N GLY A 316 -16.65 5.97 15.23
CA GLY A 316 -16.38 5.94 16.68
C GLY A 316 -15.10 6.67 17.10
N PHE A 317 -14.21 7.03 16.15
CA PHE A 317 -12.98 7.77 16.42
C PHE A 317 -13.22 9.19 16.96
N THR A 318 -14.44 9.73 16.81
CA THR A 318 -14.78 11.10 17.24
C THR A 318 -15.74 11.19 18.42
N HIS A 319 -16.47 10.11 18.74
CA HIS A 319 -17.45 10.13 19.83
C HIS A 319 -17.61 8.75 20.49
N HIS A 320 -16.94 8.54 21.64
CA HIS A 320 -17.46 7.63 22.66
C HIS A 320 -17.56 8.35 24.01
N PRO A 321 -18.78 8.47 24.59
CA PRO A 321 -18.93 8.82 25.99
C PRO A 321 -18.53 7.61 26.84
N VAL A 322 -17.87 7.89 27.97
CA VAL A 322 -17.56 6.93 29.04
C VAL A 322 -18.83 6.14 29.39
N GLY A 323 -18.81 4.83 29.17
CA GLY A 323 -20.00 3.98 29.38
C GLY A 323 -19.68 2.49 29.53
N ASN A 324 -19.51 2.08 30.79
CA ASN A 324 -19.61 0.75 31.38
C ASN A 324 -18.99 -0.45 30.66
N MET A 325 -17.79 -0.77 31.17
CA MET A 325 -17.02 -1.99 31.00
C MET A 325 -17.79 -3.26 31.38
N THR A 326 -17.99 -4.15 30.40
CA THR A 326 -18.27 -5.57 30.66
C THR A 326 -16.98 -6.36 30.44
N THR A 327 -16.29 -6.61 31.55
CA THR A 327 -15.60 -7.88 31.87
C THR A 327 -14.95 -8.63 30.70
N TYR A 328 -13.68 -8.31 30.42
CA TYR A 328 -12.71 -9.24 29.85
C TYR A 328 -12.63 -10.49 30.75
N THR A 329 -13.49 -11.47 30.50
CA THR A 329 -13.55 -12.71 31.30
C THR A 329 -13.07 -13.89 30.47
N SER A 330 -11.79 -14.22 30.64
CA SER A 330 -11.33 -15.61 30.84
C SER A 330 -11.51 -16.67 29.73
N THR A 331 -11.84 -16.32 28.48
CA THR A 331 -12.04 -17.33 27.42
C THR A 331 -10.86 -17.56 26.48
N GLN A 332 -9.94 -16.60 26.30
CA GLN A 332 -8.86 -16.77 25.32
C GLN A 332 -7.63 -17.49 25.88
N HIS A 333 -7.42 -17.48 27.20
CA HIS A 333 -6.36 -18.27 27.85
C HIS A 333 -6.60 -19.79 27.84
N ARG A 334 -7.79 -20.28 27.42
CA ARG A 334 -8.09 -21.72 27.42
C ARG A 334 -7.73 -22.45 26.11
N ASN A 335 -7.34 -21.73 25.06
CA ASN A 335 -6.98 -22.31 23.76
C ASN A 335 -5.48 -22.37 23.50
N LEU A 336 -4.64 -22.01 24.48
CA LEU A 336 -3.18 -22.13 24.43
C LEU A 336 -2.63 -23.34 25.21
N ASP A 337 -3.50 -24.12 25.85
CA ASP A 337 -3.13 -25.29 26.69
C ASP A 337 -3.65 -26.63 26.13
N LEU A 338 -3.90 -26.77 24.82
CA LEU A 338 -4.26 -28.05 24.19
C LEU A 338 -3.42 -28.38 22.95
#